data_AF-A0A7X0A2X9-F1
#
_entry.id   AF-A0A7X0A2X9-F1
#
_cell.length_a   1.000
_cell.length_b   1.000
_cell.length_c   1.000
_cell.angle_alpha   90.00
_cell.angle_beta   90.00
_cell.angle_gamma   90.00
#
_symmetry.space_group_name_H-M   'P 1'
#
loop_
_entity.id
_entity.type
_entity.pdbx_description
1 polymer ?
#
loop_
_entity_poly.entity_id
_entity_poly.type
_entity_poly.pdbx_seq_one_letter_code
_entity_poly.pdbx_strand_id
1 'polypeptide(L)'
;MSNKVPEFEEVMARQSNAKLLDIIKSPEGTYEVLALEAAKKELESRNLTTDQIESTEAAVFEKIKDREDRKHVPLNWHWKVLCVLLPGIIPILLAGGFKADGYAAKAKATLMWTVYGFGFYTLLVIAFSIF
;
A
#
# COMPACT_ATOMS: atom_id res chain seq x y z
N MET A 1 -17.19 26.63 -20.21
CA MET A 1 -17.39 26.49 -18.74
C MET A 1 -17.95 25.10 -18.47
N SER A 2 -17.14 24.19 -17.93
CA SER A 2 -17.49 22.78 -17.77
C SER A 2 -18.15 22.52 -16.42
N ASN A 3 -19.27 21.81 -16.46
CA ASN A 3 -20.23 21.53 -15.40
C ASN A 3 -19.73 20.39 -14.49
N LYS A 4 -18.61 20.58 -13.77
CA LYS A 4 -17.93 19.51 -12.99
C LYS A 4 -18.40 19.31 -11.55
N VAL A 5 -19.12 20.28 -10.97
CA VAL A 5 -19.59 20.22 -9.58
C VAL A 5 -20.52 19.02 -9.27
N PRO A 6 -21.50 18.65 -10.14
CA PRO A 6 -22.45 17.59 -9.77
C PRO A 6 -21.83 16.19 -9.73
N GLU A 7 -20.74 15.95 -10.47
CA GLU A 7 -20.11 14.63 -10.53
C GLU A 7 -19.45 14.26 -9.19
N PHE A 8 -18.78 15.22 -8.53
CA PHE A 8 -18.10 14.96 -7.26
C PHE A 8 -19.09 14.79 -6.10
N GLU A 9 -20.15 15.60 -6.01
CA GLU A 9 -21.15 15.44 -4.95
C GLU A 9 -21.84 14.07 -5.02
N GLU A 10 -22.17 13.60 -6.22
CA GLU A 10 -22.81 12.28 -6.39
C GLU A 10 -21.84 11.12 -6.09
N VAL A 11 -20.57 11.26 -6.46
CA VAL A 11 -19.53 10.27 -6.15
C VAL A 11 -19.27 10.20 -4.64
N MET A 12 -19.23 11.34 -3.95
CA MET A 12 -19.05 11.43 -2.50
C MET A 12 -20.27 10.92 -1.74
N ALA A 13 -21.48 11.19 -2.23
CA ALA A 13 -22.72 10.64 -1.68
C ALA A 13 -22.77 9.10 -1.69
N ARG A 14 -22.05 8.45 -2.62
CA ARG A 14 -21.95 6.98 -2.68
C ARG A 14 -20.82 6.40 -1.83
N GLN A 15 -19.93 7.23 -1.26
CA GLN A 15 -18.84 6.74 -0.39
C GLN A 15 -19.31 6.52 1.05
N SER A 16 -18.63 5.61 1.76
CA SER A 16 -18.81 5.41 3.19
C SER A 16 -18.17 6.53 4.00
N ASN A 17 -18.66 6.75 5.22
CA ASN A 17 -18.18 7.82 6.11
C ASN A 17 -16.67 7.71 6.39
N ALA A 18 -16.16 6.49 6.56
CA ALA A 18 -14.73 6.22 6.71
C ALA A 18 -13.91 6.67 5.50
N LYS A 19 -14.45 6.50 4.29
CA LYS A 19 -13.77 6.86 3.06
C LYS A 19 -13.85 8.37 2.79
N LEU A 20 -14.93 9.04 3.17
CA LEU A 20 -15.02 10.50 3.15
C LEU A 20 -13.99 11.13 4.10
N LEU A 21 -13.81 10.57 5.31
CA LEU A 21 -12.78 11.00 6.25
C LEU A 21 -11.35 10.77 5.74
N ASP A 22 -11.09 9.63 5.10
CA ASP A 22 -9.79 9.31 4.48
C ASP A 22 -9.44 10.31 3.36
N ILE A 23 -10.42 10.69 2.54
CA ILE A 23 -10.26 11.72 1.50
C ILE A 23 -9.93 13.08 2.12
N ILE A 24 -10.65 13.50 3.16
CA ILE A 24 -10.42 14.78 3.86
C ILE A 24 -9.05 14.82 4.55
N LYS A 25 -8.61 13.70 5.15
CA LYS A 25 -7.32 13.58 5.85
C LYS A 25 -6.14 13.27 4.93
N SER A 26 -6.37 13.14 3.63
CA SER A 26 -5.30 12.87 2.67
C SER A 26 -4.35 14.07 2.55
N PRO A 27 -3.05 13.83 2.28
CA PRO A 27 -2.06 14.91 2.13
C PRO A 27 -2.47 15.90 1.04
N GLU A 28 -2.19 17.20 1.26
CA GLU A 28 -2.47 18.26 0.29
C GLU A 28 -1.92 17.91 -1.10
N GLY A 29 -2.77 18.01 -2.12
CA GLY A 29 -2.41 17.69 -3.51
C GLY A 29 -2.75 16.26 -3.98
N THR A 30 -3.26 15.39 -3.10
CA THR A 30 -3.69 14.02 -3.49
C THR A 30 -5.05 14.03 -4.19
N TYR A 31 -5.92 14.98 -3.83
CA TYR A 31 -7.28 15.14 -4.37
C TYR A 31 -7.52 16.58 -4.82
N GLU A 32 -8.36 16.76 -5.85
CA GLU A 32 -8.81 18.08 -6.29
C GLU A 32 -9.54 18.79 -5.13
N VAL A 33 -9.32 20.10 -4.98
CA VAL A 33 -9.92 20.92 -3.91
C VAL A 33 -11.46 20.79 -3.90
N LEU A 34 -12.06 20.73 -5.09
CA LEU A 34 -13.51 20.54 -5.26
C LEU A 34 -14.01 19.20 -4.71
N ALA A 35 -13.19 18.14 -4.75
CA ALA A 35 -13.51 16.84 -4.18
C ALA A 35 -13.41 16.84 -2.64
N LEU A 36 -12.45 17.59 -2.08
CA LEU A 36 -12.34 17.79 -0.64
C LEU A 36 -13.53 18.58 -0.08
N GLU A 37 -13.95 19.63 -0.76
CA GLU A 37 -15.13 20.42 -0.39
C GLU A 37 -16.43 19.62 -0.49
N ALA A 38 -16.62 18.84 -1.56
CA ALA A 38 -17.78 17.98 -1.72
C ALA A 38 -17.83 16.87 -0.64
N ALA A 39 -16.67 16.28 -0.30
CA ALA A 39 -16.59 15.28 0.76
C ALA A 39 -16.93 15.87 2.14
N LYS A 40 -16.43 17.09 2.43
CA LYS A 40 -16.73 17.80 3.67
C LYS A 40 -18.21 18.17 3.78
N LYS A 41 -18.80 18.69 2.71
CA LYS A 41 -20.22 19.07 2.64
C LYS A 41 -21.14 17.84 2.81
N GLU A 42 -20.76 16.70 2.23
CA GLU A 42 -21.51 15.44 2.40
C GLU A 42 -21.32 14.85 3.81
N LEU A 43 -20.15 15.03 4.43
CA LEU A 43 -19.93 14.62 5.82
C LEU A 43 -20.78 15.47 6.79
N GLU A 44 -20.87 16.78 6.53
CA GLU A 44 -21.72 17.72 7.26
C GLU A 44 -23.22 17.46 7.01
N SER A 45 -23.62 17.13 5.77
CA SER A 45 -25.01 16.80 5.41
C SER A 45 -25.52 15.54 6.14
N ARG A 46 -24.62 14.59 6.38
CA ARG A 46 -24.90 13.33 7.09
C ARG A 46 -25.00 13.49 8.60
N ASN A 47 -24.72 14.67 9.14
CA ASN A 47 -24.89 15.02 10.55
C ASN A 47 -24.31 13.93 11.49
N LEU A 48 -23.09 13.48 11.14
CA LEU A 48 -22.37 12.44 11.87
C LEU A 48 -22.20 12.89 13.32
N THR A 49 -22.93 12.24 14.22
CA THR A 49 -22.84 12.47 15.66
C THR A 49 -21.39 12.23 16.08
N THR A 50 -20.87 13.04 17.02
CA THR A 50 -19.48 13.01 17.47
C THR A 50 -18.97 11.58 17.77
N ASP A 51 -19.84 10.70 18.28
CA ASP A 51 -19.56 9.28 18.55
C ASP A 51 -19.27 8.43 17.29
N GLN A 52 -19.89 8.75 16.15
CA GLN A 52 -19.61 8.09 14.87
C GLN A 52 -18.30 8.58 14.25
N ILE A 53 -17.88 9.80 14.54
CA ILE A 53 -16.58 10.33 14.12
C ILE A 53 -15.47 9.64 14.92
N GLU A 54 -15.62 9.52 16.24
CA GLU A 54 -14.64 8.85 17.12
C GLU A 54 -14.45 7.37 16.78
N SER A 55 -15.53 6.62 16.57
CA SER A 55 -15.46 5.21 16.17
C SER A 55 -14.86 5.01 14.77
N THR A 56 -15.10 5.97 13.86
CA THR A 56 -14.49 5.94 12.52
C THR A 56 -13.01 6.33 12.58
N GLU A 57 -12.62 7.29 13.42
CA GLU A 57 -11.22 7.63 13.64
C GLU A 57 -10.44 6.47 14.27
N ALA A 58 -11.03 5.75 15.23
CA ALA A 58 -10.42 4.56 15.80
C ALA A 58 -10.15 3.48 14.74
N ALA A 59 -11.13 3.22 13.86
CA ALA A 59 -10.98 2.24 12.77
C ALA A 59 -9.95 2.68 11.71
N VAL A 60 -9.83 3.97 11.43
CA VAL A 60 -8.80 4.52 10.53
C VAL A 60 -7.41 4.42 11.18
N PHE A 61 -7.31 4.75 12.46
CA PHE A 61 -6.06 4.66 13.22
C PHE A 61 -5.56 3.22 13.32
N GLU A 62 -6.45 2.25 13.55
CA GLU A 62 -6.12 0.83 13.57
C GLU A 62 -5.58 0.35 12.22
N LYS A 63 -6.18 0.79 11.11
CA LYS A 63 -5.68 0.46 9.75
C LYS A 63 -4.33 1.10 9.44
N ILE A 64 -4.09 2.33 9.90
CA ILE A 64 -2.80 3.00 9.73
C ILE A 64 -1.74 2.25 10.54
N LYS A 65 -2.03 1.96 11.81
CA LYS A 65 -1.14 1.22 12.71
C LYS A 65 -0.82 -0.18 12.19
N ASP A 66 -1.82 -0.92 11.71
CA ASP A 66 -1.63 -2.26 11.15
C ASP A 66 -0.80 -2.21 9.85
N ARG A 67 -0.97 -1.17 9.02
CA ARG A 67 -0.14 -0.95 7.83
C ARG A 67 1.30 -0.57 8.20
N GLU A 68 1.50 0.14 9.30
CA GLU A 68 2.81 0.55 9.81
C GLU A 68 3.55 -0.62 10.48
N ASP A 69 2.86 -1.42 11.28
CA ASP A 69 3.38 -2.64 11.90
C ASP A 69 3.81 -3.67 10.83
N ARG A 70 3.03 -3.81 9.75
CA ARG A 70 3.34 -4.72 8.63
C ARG A 70 4.54 -4.26 7.79
N LYS A 71 4.87 -2.97 7.77
CA LYS A 71 6.03 -2.46 7.00
C LYS A 71 7.35 -2.99 7.54
N HIS A 72 7.45 -3.24 8.84
CA HIS A 72 8.71 -3.60 9.51
C HIS A 72 8.95 -5.10 9.63
N VAL A 73 7.98 -5.94 9.25
CA VAL A 73 8.10 -7.39 9.38
C VAL A 73 9.25 -7.90 8.49
N PRO A 74 10.32 -8.44 9.09
CA PRO A 74 11.46 -8.92 8.32
C PRO A 74 11.11 -10.22 7.58
N LEU A 75 11.79 -10.43 6.46
CA LEU A 75 11.66 -11.68 5.71
C LEU A 75 12.22 -12.84 6.55
N ASN A 76 11.39 -13.86 6.78
CA ASN A 76 11.75 -15.04 7.55
C ASN A 76 12.91 -15.80 6.87
N TRP A 77 13.77 -16.46 7.65
CA TRP A 77 15.01 -17.08 7.15
C TRP A 77 14.77 -18.07 6.00
N HIS A 78 13.73 -18.89 6.11
CA HIS A 78 13.34 -19.88 5.09
C HIS A 78 13.09 -19.24 3.72
N TRP A 79 12.49 -18.05 3.70
CA TRP A 79 12.23 -17.31 2.47
C TRP A 79 13.51 -16.75 1.86
N LYS A 80 14.50 -16.36 2.68
CA LYS A 80 15.81 -15.90 2.18
C LYS A 80 16.52 -17.02 1.42
N VAL A 81 16.54 -18.23 2.00
CA VAL A 81 17.13 -19.41 1.37
C VAL A 81 16.44 -19.72 0.05
N LEU A 82 15.11 -19.69 0.01
CA LEU A 82 14.34 -19.95 -1.21
C LEU A 82 14.66 -18.95 -2.32
N CYS A 83 14.80 -17.66 -1.99
CA CYS A 83 15.14 -16.62 -2.97
C CYS A 83 16.55 -16.78 -3.53
N VAL A 84 17.48 -17.29 -2.73
CA VAL A 84 18.85 -17.58 -3.18
C VAL A 84 18.87 -18.80 -4.07
N LEU A 85 18.14 -19.88 -3.70
CA LEU A 85 18.19 -21.17 -4.39
C LEU A 85 17.43 -21.18 -5.72
N LEU A 86 16.41 -20.34 -5.85
CA LEU A 86 15.62 -20.15 -7.08
C LEU A 86 15.61 -18.66 -7.49
N PRO A 87 16.76 -18.09 -7.86
CA PRO A 87 16.80 -16.70 -8.29
C PRO A 87 16.16 -16.59 -9.68
N GLY A 88 15.06 -15.84 -9.79
CA GLY A 88 14.30 -15.74 -11.03
C GLY A 88 12.97 -15.01 -10.88
N ILE A 89 12.00 -15.37 -11.73
CA ILE A 89 10.71 -14.66 -11.78
C ILE A 89 9.83 -14.91 -10.55
N ILE A 90 9.95 -16.08 -9.91
CA ILE A 90 9.13 -16.46 -8.75
C ILE A 90 9.35 -15.51 -7.55
N PRO A 91 10.59 -15.26 -7.08
CA PRO A 91 10.84 -14.25 -6.04
C PRO A 91 10.39 -12.84 -6.41
N ILE A 92 10.48 -12.47 -7.69
CA ILE A 92 10.06 -11.13 -8.17
C ILE A 92 8.55 -10.97 -8.05
N LEU A 93 7.78 -11.99 -8.45
CA LEU A 93 6.32 -12.00 -8.29
C LEU A 93 5.91 -11.95 -6.81
N LEU A 94 6.60 -12.71 -5.95
CA LEU A 94 6.39 -12.69 -4.50
C LEU A 94 6.70 -11.32 -3.89
N ALA A 95 7.77 -10.65 -4.33
CA ALA A 95 8.08 -9.29 -3.90
C ALA A 95 6.97 -8.30 -4.30
N GLY A 96 6.39 -8.48 -5.49
CA GLY A 96 5.21 -7.73 -5.94
C GLY A 96 4.00 -7.94 -5.04
N GLY A 97 3.68 -9.20 -4.71
CA GLY A 97 2.60 -9.55 -3.78
C GLY A 97 2.81 -8.94 -2.39
N PHE A 98 4.01 -9.09 -1.81
CA PHE A 98 4.34 -8.49 -0.51
C PHE A 98 4.25 -6.95 -0.52
N LYS A 99 4.55 -6.31 -1.64
CA LYS A 99 4.39 -4.86 -1.78
C LYS A 99 2.92 -4.44 -1.82
N ALA A 100 2.07 -5.22 -2.49
CA ALA A 100 0.62 -4.99 -2.53
C ALA A 100 -0.03 -5.15 -1.15
N ASP A 101 0.45 -6.12 -0.36
CA ASP A 101 -0.03 -6.41 1.00
C ASP A 101 0.51 -5.45 2.08
N GLY A 102 1.35 -4.47 1.70
CA GLY A 102 1.93 -3.48 2.62
C GLY A 102 3.24 -3.91 3.31
N TYR A 103 3.75 -5.12 3.03
CA TYR A 103 5.01 -5.65 3.57
C TYR A 103 6.23 -5.13 2.79
N ALA A 104 6.48 -3.82 2.86
CA ALA A 104 7.54 -3.16 2.11
C ALA A 104 8.95 -3.68 2.43
N ALA A 105 9.29 -3.90 3.71
CA ALA A 105 10.61 -4.43 4.09
C ALA A 105 10.81 -5.87 3.57
N LYS A 106 9.75 -6.69 3.63
CA LYS A 106 9.75 -8.07 3.14
C LYS A 106 10.00 -8.12 1.63
N ALA A 107 9.29 -7.30 0.86
CA ALA A 107 9.48 -7.18 -0.59
C ALA A 107 10.92 -6.77 -0.96
N LYS A 108 11.48 -5.77 -0.27
CA LYS A 108 12.85 -5.31 -0.51
C LYS A 108 13.88 -6.40 -0.19
N ALA A 109 13.71 -7.10 0.92
CA ALA A 109 14.59 -8.19 1.30
C ALA A 109 14.55 -9.32 0.26
N THR A 110 13.36 -9.75 -0.18
CA THR A 110 13.20 -10.79 -1.22
C THR A 110 13.98 -10.43 -2.49
N LEU A 111 13.84 -9.20 -2.98
CA LEU A 111 14.56 -8.71 -4.15
C LEU A 111 16.08 -8.73 -3.95
N MET A 112 16.56 -8.24 -2.80
CA MET A 112 17.98 -8.18 -2.50
C MET A 112 18.61 -9.59 -2.46
N TRP A 113 17.96 -10.54 -1.80
CA TRP A 113 18.39 -11.94 -1.75
C TRP A 113 18.32 -12.64 -3.11
N THR A 114 17.34 -12.28 -3.96
CA THR A 114 17.24 -12.80 -5.34
C THR A 114 18.41 -12.33 -6.19
N VAL A 115 18.82 -11.06 -6.07
CA VAL A 115 19.99 -10.52 -6.78
C VAL A 115 21.28 -11.18 -6.31
N TYR A 116 21.42 -11.43 -4.99
CA TYR A 116 22.56 -12.18 -4.46
C TYR A 116 22.62 -13.61 -4.99
N GLY A 117 21.48 -14.32 -5.01
CA GLY A 117 21.39 -15.63 -5.64
C GLY A 117 21.82 -15.57 -7.10
N PHE A 118 21.24 -14.65 -7.88
CA PHE A 118 21.57 -14.50 -9.30
C PHE A 118 23.06 -14.26 -9.54
N GLY A 119 23.69 -13.38 -8.75
CA GLY A 119 25.13 -13.13 -8.80
C GLY A 119 25.98 -14.36 -8.48
N PHE A 120 25.57 -15.14 -7.47
CA PHE A 120 26.26 -16.38 -7.11
C PHE A 120 26.20 -17.43 -8.23
N TYR A 121 25.02 -17.66 -8.83
CA TYR A 121 24.88 -18.61 -9.93
C TYR A 121 25.59 -18.15 -11.21
N THR A 122 25.59 -16.85 -11.52
CA THR A 122 26.34 -16.34 -12.67
C THR A 122 27.85 -16.55 -12.49
N LEU A 123 28.40 -16.31 -11.30
CA LEU A 123 29.80 -16.61 -11.00
C LEU A 123 30.12 -18.11 -11.13
N LEU A 124 29.23 -18.99 -10.64
CA LEU A 124 29.40 -20.44 -10.81
C LEU A 124 29.43 -20.85 -12.27
N VAL A 125 28.51 -20.34 -13.09
CA VAL A 125 28.47 -20.66 -14.54
C VAL A 125 29.74 -20.20 -15.23
N ILE A 126 30.23 -19.00 -14.91
CA ILE A 126 31.50 -18.48 -15.46
C ILE A 126 32.67 -19.39 -15.04
N ALA A 127 32.76 -19.76 -13.76
CA ALA A 127 33.81 -20.64 -13.27
C ALA A 127 33.80 -22.02 -13.95
N PHE A 128 32.62 -22.62 -14.13
CA PHE A 128 32.46 -23.89 -14.85
C PHE A 128 32.72 -23.78 -16.35
N SER A 129 32.53 -22.60 -16.95
CA SER A 129 32.81 -22.40 -18.39
C SER A 129 34.30 -22.17 -18.67
N ILE A 130 35.07 -21.78 -17.66
CA ILE A 130 36.51 -21.52 -17.74
C ILE A 130 37.34 -22.80 -17.47
N PHE A 131 36.78 -23.76 -16.74
CA PHE A 131 37.42 -25.03 -16.38
C PHE A 131 37.08 -26.14 -17.39
#